data_AF-A0A6L8A0I7-F1
#
_entry.id   AF-A0A6L8A0I7-F1
#
_cell.length_a   1.000
_cell.length_b   1.000
_cell.length_c   1.000
_cell.angle_alpha   90.00
_cell.angle_beta   90.00
_cell.angle_gamma   90.00
#
_symmetry.space_group_name_H-M   'P 1'
#
loop_
_entity.id
_entity.type
_entity.pdbx_description
1 polymer ?
#
loop_
_entity_poly.entity_id
_entity_poly.type
_entity_poly.pdbx_seq_one_letter_code
_entity_poly.pdbx_strand_id
1 'polypeptide(L)'
;SRLVAQGAGLTLLPETAAAAERAASPDLCFLRLAAPQPARRIVLVHRTAAQGQRWIDSLAEAVTEAGQALVSEAAAAVRSPPARGLAKPESLAEAA
;
A
#
# COMPACT_ATOMS: atom_id res chain seq x y z
N SER A 1 5.94 6.16 7.96
CA SER A 1 7.10 6.24 7.04
C SER A 1 8.10 7.40 7.31
N ARG A 2 8.03 8.12 8.44
CA ARG A 2 8.78 9.40 8.65
C ARG A 2 10.29 9.33 8.45
N LEU A 3 10.92 8.22 8.83
CA LEU A 3 12.36 8.02 8.62
C LEU A 3 12.73 7.99 7.12
N VAL A 4 11.92 7.32 6.30
CA VAL A 4 12.11 7.27 4.85
C VAL A 4 11.90 8.66 4.23
N ALA A 5 10.90 9.41 4.69
CA ALA A 5 10.67 10.79 4.26
C ALA A 5 11.85 11.72 4.60
N GLN A 6 12.64 11.39 5.63
CA GLN A 6 13.86 12.10 6.02
C GLN A 6 15.13 11.52 5.38
N GLY A 7 15.01 10.62 4.40
CA GLY A 7 16.14 10.05 3.66
C GLY A 7 16.79 8.82 4.29
N ALA A 8 16.20 8.24 5.35
CA ALA A 8 16.72 7.02 5.98
C ALA A 8 16.33 5.75 5.21
N GLY A 9 16.74 5.67 3.95
CA GLY A 9 16.63 4.47 3.11
C GLY A 9 15.23 4.19 2.56
N LEU A 10 14.90 2.91 2.38
CA LEU A 10 13.67 2.42 1.78
C LEU A 10 12.96 1.45 2.72
N THR A 11 11.65 1.32 2.56
CA THR A 11 10.84 0.36 3.31
C THR A 11 9.71 -0.23 2.46
N LEU A 12 9.14 -1.34 2.91
CA LEU A 12 7.92 -1.89 2.34
C LEU A 12 6.72 -1.27 3.05
N LEU A 13 5.74 -0.84 2.26
CA LEU A 13 4.47 -0.32 2.77
C LEU A 13 3.33 -1.15 2.17
N PRO A 14 2.34 -1.59 2.98
CA PRO A 14 1.13 -2.16 2.42
C PRO A 14 0.35 -1.09 1.65
N GLU A 15 -0.26 -1.47 0.54
CA GLU A 15 -1.06 -0.58 -0.31
C GLU A 15 -2.16 0.14 0.49
N THR A 16 -2.71 -0.51 1.51
CA THR A 16 -3.75 0.06 2.38
C THR A 16 -3.30 1.30 3.18
N ALA A 17 -2.00 1.57 3.28
CA ALA A 17 -1.47 2.75 3.96
C ALA A 17 -0.96 3.84 3.00
N ALA A 18 -0.96 3.59 1.68
CA ALA A 18 -0.30 4.48 0.70
C ALA A 18 -0.87 5.90 0.71
N ALA A 19 -2.20 6.06 0.69
CA ALA A 19 -2.86 7.36 0.70
C ALA A 19 -2.57 8.15 1.99
N ALA A 20 -2.66 7.48 3.15
CA ALA A 20 -2.41 8.11 4.44
C ALA A 20 -0.94 8.55 4.59
N GLU A 21 0.01 7.71 4.17
CA GLU A 21 1.44 8.04 4.24
C GLU A 21 1.81 9.14 3.23
N ARG A 22 1.21 9.16 2.04
CA ARG A 22 1.34 10.28 1.07
C ARG A 22 0.83 11.58 1.68
N ALA A 23 -0.35 11.56 2.29
CA ALA A 23 -0.93 12.76 2.89
C ALA A 23 -0.06 13.28 4.06
N ALA A 24 0.51 12.38 4.86
CA ALA A 24 1.38 12.73 5.97
C ALA A 24 2.78 13.18 5.53
N SER A 25 3.24 12.76 4.34
CA SER A 25 4.57 13.07 3.80
C SER A 25 4.50 13.13 2.26
N PRO A 26 4.11 14.29 1.70
CA PRO A 26 3.87 14.46 0.26
C PRO A 26 5.07 14.13 -0.63
N ASP A 27 6.28 14.32 -0.10
CA ASP A 27 7.55 14.09 -0.80
C ASP A 27 7.91 12.59 -0.92
N LEU A 28 7.12 11.69 -0.34
CA LEU A 28 7.33 10.26 -0.53
C LEU A 28 6.99 9.84 -1.95
N CYS A 29 7.95 9.16 -2.57
CA CYS A 29 7.77 8.43 -3.80
C CYS A 29 7.45 6.96 -3.51
N PHE A 30 6.49 6.41 -4.24
CA PHE A 30 6.08 5.01 -4.11
C PHE A 30 6.44 4.26 -5.39
N LEU A 31 6.91 3.03 -5.22
CA LEU A 31 7.28 2.14 -6.31
C LEU A 31 6.51 0.83 -6.19
N ARG A 32 5.88 0.39 -7.28
CA ARG A 32 5.30 -0.95 -7.34
C ARG A 32 6.41 -1.97 -7.56
N LEU A 33 6.45 -3.03 -6.75
CA LEU A 33 7.40 -4.13 -6.95
C LEU A 33 6.97 -4.98 -8.15
N ALA A 34 7.95 -5.51 -8.88
CA ALA A 34 7.71 -6.54 -9.89
C ALA A 34 7.13 -7.80 -9.24
N ALA A 35 6.37 -8.58 -10.01
CA ALA A 35 5.87 -9.86 -9.53
C ALA A 35 7.03 -10.85 -9.30
N PRO A 36 6.95 -11.74 -8.29
CA PRO A 36 5.89 -11.79 -7.26
C PRO A 36 6.07 -10.69 -6.19
N GLN A 37 4.97 -10.07 -5.79
CA GLN A 37 4.98 -9.05 -4.74
C GLN A 37 4.80 -9.70 -3.35
N PRO A 38 5.45 -9.17 -2.29
CA PRO A 38 5.17 -9.59 -0.93
C PRO A 38 3.72 -9.23 -0.56
N ALA A 39 3.01 -10.16 0.06
CA ALA A 39 1.62 -9.98 0.45
C ALA A 39 1.36 -10.49 1.86
N ARG A 40 0.31 -9.94 2.50
CA ARG A 40 -0.21 -10.42 3.78
C ARG A 40 -1.73 -10.58 3.69
N ARG A 41 -2.27 -11.50 4.47
CA ARG A 41 -3.72 -11.70 4.59
C ARG A 41 -4.21 -11.09 5.89
N ILE A 42 -5.15 -10.16 5.79
CA ILE A 42 -5.86 -9.57 6.92
C ILE A 42 -7.18 -10.31 7.11
N VAL A 43 -7.53 -10.60 8.35
CA VAL A 43 -8.75 -11.36 8.70
C VAL A 43 -9.50 -10.67 9.83
N LEU A 44 -10.83 -10.71 9.78
CA LEU A 44 -11.68 -10.36 10.91
C LEU A 44 -11.83 -11.58 11.81
N VAL A 45 -11.48 -11.44 13.08
CA VAL A 45 -11.63 -12.51 14.08
C VAL A 45 -12.69 -12.09 15.08
N HIS A 46 -13.59 -13.00 15.41
CA HIS A 46 -14.62 -12.81 16.41
C HIS A 46 -14.71 -14.02 17.35
N ARG A 47 -15.32 -13.81 18.52
CA ARG A 47 -15.61 -14.92 19.45
C ARG A 47 -16.63 -15.86 18.82
N THR A 48 -16.53 -17.16 19.10
CA THR A 48 -17.47 -18.18 18.62
C THR A 48 -18.92 -17.87 19.00
N ALA A 49 -19.15 -17.28 20.19
CA ALA A 49 -20.47 -16.86 20.63
C ALA A 49 -21.14 -15.79 19.73
N ALA A 50 -20.36 -15.11 18.88
CA ALA A 50 -20.87 -14.15 17.90
C ALA A 50 -21.19 -14.78 16.53
N GLN A 51 -20.95 -16.08 16.36
CA GLN A 51 -21.20 -16.78 15.10
C GLN A 51 -22.68 -16.70 14.71
N GLY A 52 -22.95 -16.38 13.44
CA GLY A 52 -24.31 -16.24 12.91
C GLY A 52 -25.00 -14.92 13.28
N GLN A 53 -24.35 -14.03 14.01
CA GLN A 53 -24.90 -12.69 14.25
C GLN A 53 -24.68 -11.82 13.02
N ARG A 54 -25.78 -11.31 12.43
CA ARG A 54 -25.78 -10.52 11.19
C ARG A 54 -24.77 -9.38 11.16
N TRP A 55 -24.51 -8.74 12.30
CA TRP A 55 -23.56 -7.62 12.35
C TRP A 55 -22.10 -8.05 12.09
N ILE A 56 -21.74 -9.31 12.36
CA ILE A 56 -20.42 -9.86 12.01
C ILE A 56 -20.27 -9.90 10.49
N ASP A 57 -21.31 -10.38 9.79
CA ASP A 57 -21.29 -10.45 8.33
C ASP A 57 -21.22 -9.05 7.72
N SER A 58 -22.03 -8.11 8.23
CA SER A 58 -21.96 -6.71 7.79
C SER A 58 -20.60 -6.05 8.05
N LEU A 59 -19.95 -6.37 9.19
CA LEU A 59 -18.61 -5.87 9.47
C LEU A 59 -17.56 -6.52 8.56
N ALA A 60 -17.68 -7.81 8.28
CA ALA A 60 -16.80 -8.52 7.37
C ALA A 60 -16.89 -7.96 5.95
N GLU A 61 -18.10 -7.67 5.48
CA GLU A 61 -18.37 -7.01 4.20
C GLU A 61 -17.73 -5.62 4.17
N ALA A 62 -18.05 -4.76 5.14
CA ALA A 62 -17.51 -3.39 5.19
C ALA A 62 -15.98 -3.35 5.25
N VAL A 63 -15.34 -4.23 6.05
CA VAL A 63 -13.88 -4.29 6.14
C VAL A 63 -13.26 -4.81 4.84
N THR A 64 -13.91 -5.76 4.17
CA THR A 64 -13.45 -6.32 2.90
C THR A 64 -13.52 -5.26 1.79
N GLU A 65 -14.66 -4.60 1.65
CA GLU A 65 -14.88 -3.54 0.66
C GLU A 65 -13.91 -2.38 0.86
N ALA A 66 -13.77 -1.89 2.11
CA ALA A 66 -12.83 -0.82 2.42
C ALA A 66 -11.37 -1.23 2.10
N GLY A 67 -10.98 -2.46 2.45
CA GLY A 67 -9.65 -2.97 2.13
C GLY A 67 -9.39 -3.06 0.63
N GLN A 68 -10.35 -3.58 -0.13
CA GLN A 68 -10.25 -3.67 -1.60
C GLN A 68 -10.18 -2.31 -2.26
N ALA A 69 -11.00 -1.35 -1.80
CA ALA A 69 -10.99 0.02 -2.30
C ALA A 69 -9.62 0.68 -2.10
N LEU A 70 -9.03 0.57 -0.90
CA LEU A 70 -7.71 1.13 -0.60
C LEU A 70 -6.60 0.51 -1.49
N VAL A 71 -6.65 -0.81 -1.71
CA VAL A 71 -5.68 -1.50 -2.59
C VAL A 71 -5.85 -1.06 -4.04
N SER A 72 -7.09 -0.91 -4.51
CA SER A 72 -7.40 -0.45 -5.88
C SER A 72 -6.94 1.00 -6.10
N GLU A 73 -7.22 1.89 -5.16
CA GLU A 73 -6.79 3.29 -5.19
C GLU A 73 -5.27 3.41 -5.24
N ALA A 74 -4.55 2.68 -4.38
CA ALA A 74 -3.11 2.65 -4.37
C ALA A 74 -2.53 2.10 -5.69
N ALA A 75 -3.14 1.06 -6.26
CA ALA A 75 -2.73 0.49 -7.55
C ALA A 75 -2.93 1.48 -8.71
N ALA A 76 -3.99 2.30 -8.67
CA ALA A 76 -4.23 3.34 -9.66
C ALA A 76 -3.27 4.53 -9.52
N ALA A 77 -2.91 4.89 -8.28
CA ALA A 77 -2.07 6.04 -7.97
C ALA A 77 -0.56 5.79 -8.15
N VAL A 78 -0.10 4.55 -7.98
CA VAL A 78 1.32 4.19 -8.08
C VAL A 78 1.62 3.61 -9.45
N ARG A 79 2.37 4.37 -10.26
CA ARG A 79 2.84 3.90 -11.57
C ARG A 79 3.69 2.64 -11.42
N SER A 80 3.51 1.70 -12.35
CA SER A 80 4.45 0.59 -12.52
C SER A 80 5.84 1.15 -12.86
N PRO A 81 6.93 0.56 -12.33
CA PRO A 81 8.26 0.95 -12.74
C PRO A 81 8.41 0.82 -14.27
N PRO A 82 9.16 1.74 -14.91
CA PRO A 82 9.59 1.53 -16.29
C PRO A 82 10.37 0.22 -16.41
N ALA A 83 10.32 -0.40 -17.59
CA ALA A 83 11.05 -1.63 -17.87
C ALA A 83 12.53 -1.49 -17.47
N ARG A 84 13.07 -2.53 -16.83
CA ARG A 84 14.47 -2.57 -16.39
C ARG A 84 15.36 -2.34 -17.62
N GLY A 85 16.07 -1.20 -17.67
CA GLY A 85 16.86 -0.79 -18.84
C GLY A 85 16.97 0.72 -19.11
N LEU A 86 16.30 1.58 -18.33
CA LEU A 86 16.61 3.01 -18.37
C LEU A 86 18.07 3.24 -18.00
N ALA A 87 18.75 4.10 -18.76
CA ALA A 87 20.09 4.56 -18.43
C ALA A 87 20.09 5.05 -16.97
N LYS A 88 21.08 4.63 -16.19
CA LYS A 88 21.25 5.12 -14.82
C LYS A 88 21.36 6.64 -14.90
N PRO A 89 20.48 7.42 -14.25
CA PRO A 89 20.65 8.86 -14.22
C PRO A 89 22.02 9.16 -13.61
N GLU A 90 22.81 9.99 -14.28
CA GLU A 90 24.15 10.35 -13.84
C GLU A 90 24.08 11.38 -12.71
N SER A 91 22.93 12.05 -12.54
CA SER A 91 22.65 12.95 -11.43
C SER A 91 21.23 12.82 -10.86
N LEU A 92 21.06 13.26 -9.60
CA LEU A 92 19.75 13.30 -8.93
C LEU A 92 18.75 14.25 -9.61
N ALA A 93 19.26 15.30 -10.29
CA ALA A 93 18.44 16.27 -11.02
C ALA A 93 17.79 15.66 -12.28
N GLU A 94 18.36 14.58 -12.82
CA GLU A 94 17.83 13.86 -13.99
C GLU A 94 16.79 12.79 -13.61
N ALA A 95 16.67 12.48 -12.32
CA ALA A 95 15.81 11.41 -11.81
C ALA A 95 14.44 11.90 -11.29
N ALA A 96 14.24 13.22 -11.17
CA ALA A 96 13.03 13.87 -10.67
C ALA A 96 12.06 14.22 -11.81
#